data_AF-A0A7C5KMP4-F1
#
_entry.id   AF-A0A7C5KMP4-F1
#
_cell.length_a   1.000
_cell.length_b   1.000
_cell.length_c   1.000
_cell.angle_alpha   90.00
_cell.angle_beta   90.00
_cell.angle_gamma   90.00
#
_symmetry.space_group_name_H-M   'P 1'
#
loop_
_entity.id
_entity.type
_entity.pdbx_description
1 polymer ?
#
loop_
_entity_poly.entity_id
_entity_poly.type
_entity_poly.pdbx_seq_one_letter_code
_entity_poly.pdbx_strand_id
1 'polypeptide(L)'
;MKMTKARLFNNLMALPLAAGLVMTAGAASALARVKIVSHRAVYDLVLKSARERSGIRDVRGRMVVELEGNACDGWSVGFRLVNDYQLPRGKFRMIDTRSTSWESGDGLNMRYVEHEFIDNRPGDVTRVSVTRHKIDTEGVIKLKKPKSEMLKMPAGALFPVAHQIRLIREASEGIHRDKSIVYDGSDRDNIYQAITFIGKKHQKLRPGGHAIAGNGQKLVRKVTYWPVSISYYPAGEIAGEGPPSHQVSFDMYENGVAGDLVLDYGDFALKGSLKRIDALSGSGDCNK
;
A
#
# COMPACT_ATOMS: atom_id res chain seq x y z
N MET A 1 -66.49 -40.81 3.30
CA MET A 1 -66.33 -39.67 2.37
C MET A 1 -65.07 -39.96 1.54
N LYS A 2 -65.16 -40.75 0.45
CA LYS A 2 -65.22 -40.31 -0.97
C LYS A 2 -64.14 -39.27 -1.29
N MET A 3 -63.23 -39.36 -2.27
CA MET A 3 -62.90 -40.29 -3.38
C MET A 3 -61.46 -39.89 -3.86
N THR A 4 -60.50 -40.81 -4.05
CA THR A 4 -60.14 -41.53 -5.29
C THR A 4 -59.32 -40.76 -6.35
N LYS A 5 -58.09 -41.25 -6.64
CA LYS A 5 -57.51 -41.63 -7.96
C LYS A 5 -56.01 -41.93 -7.73
N ALA A 6 -55.49 -43.17 -7.69
CA ALA A 6 -55.38 -44.21 -8.71
C ALA A 6 -54.61 -43.79 -9.99
N ARG A 7 -53.37 -44.28 -10.15
CA ARG A 7 -52.99 -45.20 -11.24
C ARG A 7 -51.65 -45.88 -10.98
N LEU A 8 -51.70 -47.20 -11.18
CA LEU A 8 -50.58 -48.14 -11.26
C LEU A 8 -49.69 -47.84 -12.47
N PHE A 9 -48.40 -48.13 -12.37
CA PHE A 9 -47.72 -49.05 -13.31
C PHE A 9 -46.50 -49.67 -12.61
N ASN A 10 -46.57 -50.99 -12.45
CA ASN A 10 -45.47 -51.87 -12.06
C ASN A 10 -44.64 -52.13 -13.33
N ASN A 11 -43.32 -52.10 -13.24
CA ASN A 11 -42.46 -53.06 -13.94
C ASN A 11 -41.07 -53.12 -13.30
N LEU A 12 -40.74 -54.33 -12.86
CA LEU A 12 -39.42 -54.78 -12.45
C LEU A 12 -38.43 -54.67 -13.63
N MET A 13 -37.23 -54.18 -13.37
CA MET A 13 -35.98 -54.77 -13.89
C MET A 13 -34.82 -54.42 -12.94
N ALA A 14 -33.94 -55.39 -12.75
CA ALA A 14 -32.91 -55.46 -11.71
C ALA A 14 -31.67 -54.58 -11.98
N LEU A 15 -30.97 -54.25 -10.88
CA LEU A 15 -29.53 -53.93 -10.63
C LEU A 15 -28.60 -53.49 -11.80
N PRO A 16 -27.58 -52.62 -11.56
CA PRO A 16 -26.76 -52.61 -10.34
C PRO A 16 -26.46 -51.24 -9.71
N LEU A 17 -26.05 -51.36 -8.45
CA LEU A 17 -25.44 -50.34 -7.61
C LEU A 17 -24.18 -49.76 -8.29
N ALA A 18 -24.24 -48.52 -8.76
CA ALA A 18 -23.06 -47.73 -9.10
C ALA A 18 -23.06 -46.48 -8.22
N ALA A 19 -22.30 -46.54 -7.13
CA ALA A 19 -21.98 -45.39 -6.30
C ALA A 19 -21.17 -44.39 -7.14
N GLY A 20 -21.85 -43.43 -7.76
CA GLY A 20 -21.23 -42.28 -8.41
C GLY A 20 -20.64 -41.37 -7.35
N LEU A 21 -19.38 -41.61 -7.00
CA LEU A 21 -18.56 -40.66 -6.26
C LEU A 21 -18.43 -39.40 -7.14
N VAL A 22 -19.29 -38.41 -6.90
CA VAL A 22 -19.09 -37.06 -7.42
C VAL A 22 -17.82 -36.55 -6.74
N MET A 23 -16.68 -36.79 -7.38
CA MET A 23 -15.47 -36.04 -7.09
C MET A 23 -15.76 -34.60 -7.54
N THR A 24 -16.27 -33.80 -6.62
CA THR A 24 -16.09 -32.36 -6.69
C THR A 24 -14.58 -32.13 -6.65
N ALA A 25 -13.97 -32.04 -7.82
CA ALA A 25 -12.63 -31.52 -7.96
C ALA A 25 -12.68 -30.10 -7.38
N GLY A 26 -12.30 -30.01 -6.10
CA GLY A 26 -12.05 -28.74 -5.46
C GLY A 26 -11.01 -28.05 -6.32
N ALA A 27 -11.44 -27.03 -7.06
CA ALA A 27 -10.54 -26.01 -7.52
C ALA A 27 -9.97 -25.38 -6.24
N ALA A 28 -8.87 -25.96 -5.77
CA ALA A 28 -7.96 -25.25 -4.91
C ALA A 28 -7.51 -24.06 -5.74
N SER A 29 -8.26 -22.95 -5.61
CA SER A 29 -7.78 -21.65 -5.99
C SER A 29 -6.55 -21.46 -5.14
N ALA A 30 -5.39 -21.80 -5.70
CA ALA A 30 -4.14 -21.33 -5.18
C ALA A 30 -4.26 -19.82 -5.26
N LEU A 31 -4.68 -19.20 -4.15
CA LEU A 31 -4.70 -17.75 -3.98
C LEU A 31 -3.36 -17.27 -4.51
N ALA A 32 -3.37 -16.64 -5.68
CA ALA A 32 -2.17 -16.21 -6.33
C ALA A 32 -1.46 -15.28 -5.33
N ARG A 33 -0.32 -15.73 -4.80
CA ARG A 33 0.44 -14.91 -3.86
C ARG A 33 0.86 -13.66 -4.62
N VAL A 34 0.46 -12.49 -4.13
CA VAL A 34 0.92 -11.21 -4.67
C VAL A 34 2.45 -11.23 -4.64
N LYS A 35 3.07 -11.16 -5.82
CA LYS A 35 4.53 -11.19 -5.96
C LYS A 35 5.03 -9.75 -6.07
N ILE A 36 5.45 -9.21 -4.95
CA ILE A 36 6.17 -7.93 -4.90
C ILE A 36 7.60 -8.15 -5.39
N VAL A 37 8.08 -7.26 -6.26
CA VAL A 37 9.46 -7.29 -6.76
C VAL A 37 10.31 -6.26 -6.05
N SER A 38 11.56 -6.61 -5.75
CA SER A 38 12.51 -5.65 -5.20
C SER A 38 12.92 -4.64 -6.27
N HIS A 39 12.81 -3.36 -5.97
CA HIS A 39 13.04 -2.29 -6.93
C HIS A 39 13.40 -0.98 -6.25
N ARG A 40 14.02 -0.08 -7.03
CA ARG A 40 14.21 1.32 -6.68
C ARG A 40 13.47 2.22 -7.66
N ALA A 41 12.54 3.01 -7.18
CA ALA A 41 11.82 4.02 -7.95
C ALA A 41 12.28 5.43 -7.58
N VAL A 42 12.53 6.28 -8.58
CA VAL A 42 12.90 7.69 -8.42
C VAL A 42 11.89 8.58 -9.12
N TYR A 43 11.36 9.54 -8.39
CA TYR A 43 10.32 10.46 -8.83
C TYR A 43 10.83 11.90 -8.78
N ASP A 44 10.54 12.68 -9.82
CA ASP A 44 10.64 14.13 -9.74
C ASP A 44 9.30 14.69 -9.27
N LEU A 45 9.34 15.57 -8.27
CA LEU A 45 8.18 16.20 -7.67
C LEU A 45 8.08 17.67 -8.08
N VAL A 46 6.87 18.09 -8.42
CA VAL A 46 6.53 19.49 -8.70
C VAL A 46 5.24 19.87 -7.98
N LEU A 47 5.09 21.16 -7.67
CA LEU A 47 3.83 21.67 -7.15
C LEU A 47 2.70 21.47 -8.18
N LYS A 48 1.65 20.78 -7.77
CA LYS A 48 0.43 20.58 -8.57
C LYS A 48 -0.58 21.70 -8.31
N SER A 49 -0.75 22.07 -7.04
CA SER A 49 -1.67 23.11 -6.59
C SER A 49 -1.31 23.57 -5.19
N ALA A 50 -1.58 24.82 -4.86
CA ALA A 50 -1.46 25.38 -3.51
C ALA A 50 -2.59 26.38 -3.26
N ARG A 51 -3.19 26.33 -2.07
CA ARG A 51 -4.11 27.36 -1.57
C ARG A 51 -3.30 28.54 -1.05
N GLU A 52 -3.85 29.76 -1.09
CA GLU A 52 -3.15 30.95 -0.58
C GLU A 52 -2.70 30.80 0.88
N ARG A 53 -3.55 30.19 1.72
CA ARG A 53 -3.26 29.92 3.15
C ARG A 53 -2.08 28.99 3.40
N SER A 54 -1.65 28.21 2.41
CA SER A 54 -0.48 27.33 2.54
C SER A 54 0.83 28.11 2.70
N GLY A 55 0.87 29.36 2.22
CA GLY A 55 2.12 30.13 2.18
C GLY A 55 3.18 29.53 1.25
N ILE A 56 2.80 28.67 0.31
CA ILE A 56 3.70 28.03 -0.66
C ILE A 56 3.52 28.68 -2.03
N ARG A 57 4.63 29.07 -2.66
CA ARG A 57 4.67 29.64 -4.03
C ARG A 57 5.00 28.59 -5.07
N ASP A 58 6.02 27.77 -4.80
CA ASP A 58 6.45 26.65 -5.65
C ASP A 58 7.07 25.57 -4.77
N VAL A 59 7.11 24.34 -5.29
CA VAL A 59 7.82 23.21 -4.69
C VAL A 59 8.49 22.43 -5.79
N ARG A 60 9.78 22.16 -5.61
CA ARG A 60 10.54 21.24 -6.45
C ARG A 60 11.21 20.21 -5.56
N GLY A 61 11.17 18.96 -5.98
CA GLY A 61 11.72 17.91 -5.15
C GLY A 61 12.01 16.63 -5.89
N ARG A 62 12.55 15.69 -5.13
CA ARG A 62 12.82 14.33 -5.60
C ARG A 62 12.51 13.34 -4.49
N MET A 63 11.86 12.26 -4.87
CA MET A 63 11.54 11.15 -3.98
C MET A 63 12.22 9.88 -4.50
N VAL A 64 12.79 9.10 -3.59
CA VAL A 64 13.38 7.79 -3.86
C VAL A 64 12.76 6.78 -2.92
N VAL A 65 12.28 5.67 -3.49
CA VAL A 65 11.74 4.53 -2.75
C VAL A 65 12.51 3.28 -3.17
N GLU A 66 13.12 2.60 -2.21
CA GLU A 66 13.78 1.31 -2.39
C GLU A 66 12.98 0.26 -1.61
N LEU A 67 12.45 -0.73 -2.31
CA LEU A 67 11.74 -1.86 -1.73
C LEU A 67 12.56 -3.13 -1.94
N GLU A 68 12.88 -3.82 -0.86
CA GLU A 68 13.70 -5.02 -0.85
C GLU A 68 13.08 -6.11 0.05
N GLY A 69 13.47 -7.35 -0.19
CA GLY A 69 13.03 -8.50 0.61
C GLY A 69 11.96 -9.34 -0.07
N ASN A 70 11.34 -10.23 0.72
CA ASN A 70 10.38 -11.23 0.26
C ASN A 70 9.44 -11.66 1.41
N ALA A 71 8.48 -12.53 1.11
CA ALA A 71 7.48 -12.97 2.08
C ALA A 71 8.05 -13.79 3.27
N CYS A 72 9.29 -14.27 3.21
CA CYS A 72 9.93 -15.05 4.26
C CYS A 72 10.86 -14.22 5.13
N ASP A 73 11.74 -13.42 4.51
CA ASP A 73 12.69 -12.56 5.23
C ASP A 73 12.03 -11.26 5.74
N GLY A 74 10.85 -10.93 5.22
CA GLY A 74 10.19 -9.66 5.42
C GLY A 74 10.58 -8.63 4.36
N TRP A 75 10.02 -7.44 4.51
CA TRP A 75 10.13 -6.35 3.55
C TRP A 75 10.85 -5.17 4.18
N SER A 76 11.84 -4.63 3.49
CA SER A 76 12.54 -3.40 3.86
C SER A 76 12.18 -2.30 2.88
N VAL A 77 11.82 -1.13 3.39
CA VAL A 77 11.54 0.06 2.58
C VAL A 77 12.48 1.19 2.98
N GLY A 78 13.39 1.55 2.08
CA GLY A 78 14.16 2.78 2.15
C GLY A 78 13.40 3.92 1.47
N PHE A 79 13.24 5.04 2.16
CA PHE A 79 12.52 6.20 1.63
C PHE A 79 13.36 7.46 1.82
N ARG A 80 13.44 8.27 0.77
CA ARG A 80 14.03 9.61 0.85
C ARG A 80 13.20 10.60 0.06
N LEU A 81 12.85 11.71 0.69
CA LEU A 81 12.10 12.80 0.09
C LEU A 81 12.85 14.11 0.33
N VAL A 82 13.25 14.78 -0.73
CA VAL A 82 13.87 16.11 -0.66
C VAL A 82 12.97 17.09 -1.39
N ASN A 83 12.49 18.12 -0.68
CA ASN A 83 11.66 19.18 -1.23
C ASN A 83 12.26 20.55 -0.90
N ASP A 84 12.42 21.38 -1.94
CA ASP A 84 12.71 22.80 -1.83
C ASP A 84 11.40 23.58 -1.98
N TYR A 85 10.96 24.18 -0.87
CA TYR A 85 9.78 25.03 -0.82
C TYR A 85 10.17 26.48 -1.09
N GLN A 86 9.54 27.08 -2.09
CA GLN A 86 9.59 28.51 -2.30
C GLN A 86 8.46 29.17 -1.51
N LEU A 87 8.83 30.08 -0.62
CA LEU A 87 7.92 30.82 0.27
C LEU A 87 7.81 32.29 -0.19
N PRO A 88 6.82 33.05 0.33
CA PRO A 88 6.70 34.48 0.07
C PRO A 88 8.00 35.26 0.35
N ARG A 89 8.18 36.36 -0.38
CA ARG A 89 9.34 37.26 -0.27
C ARG A 89 10.68 36.59 -0.61
N GLY A 90 10.67 35.59 -1.50
CA GLY A 90 11.88 34.95 -2.02
C GLY A 90 12.60 34.07 -1.01
N LYS A 91 11.95 33.68 0.09
CA LYS A 91 12.50 32.73 1.05
C LYS A 91 12.42 31.32 0.49
N PHE A 92 13.41 30.50 0.83
CA PHE A 92 13.45 29.08 0.50
C PHE A 92 13.62 28.26 1.76
N ARG A 93 13.08 27.05 1.75
CA ARG A 93 13.20 26.08 2.82
C ARG A 93 13.41 24.70 2.21
N MET A 94 14.54 24.07 2.51
CA MET A 94 14.78 22.68 2.13
C MET A 94 14.34 21.76 3.26
N ILE A 95 13.57 20.73 2.93
CA ILE A 95 13.26 19.61 3.83
C ILE A 95 13.75 18.31 3.17
N ASP A 96 14.62 17.58 3.85
CA ASP A 96 15.12 16.25 3.45
C ASP A 96 14.71 15.23 4.53
N THR A 97 13.74 14.39 4.21
CA THR A 97 13.26 13.32 5.08
C THR A 97 13.84 12.00 4.60
N ARG A 98 14.43 11.23 5.52
CA ARG A 98 15.03 9.92 5.24
C ARG A 98 14.50 8.91 6.22
N SER A 99 13.88 7.84 5.72
CA SER A 99 13.37 6.78 6.58
C SER A 99 13.71 5.39 6.08
N THR A 100 13.70 4.45 7.01
CA THR A 100 13.80 3.03 6.73
C THR A 100 12.78 2.29 7.58
N SER A 101 11.91 1.52 6.92
CA SER A 101 11.00 0.59 7.59
C SER A 101 11.39 -0.86 7.30
N TRP A 102 11.07 -1.74 8.24
CA TRP A 102 11.11 -3.18 8.02
C TRP A 102 9.85 -3.81 8.60
N GLU A 103 9.21 -4.67 7.83
CA GLU A 103 8.01 -5.44 8.20
C GLU A 103 8.31 -6.93 8.09
N SER A 104 7.94 -7.72 9.09
CA SER A 104 8.05 -9.18 8.99
C SER A 104 7.02 -9.71 7.97
N GLY A 105 7.36 -10.81 7.27
CA GLY A 105 6.49 -11.38 6.24
C GLY A 105 5.14 -11.89 6.74
N ASP A 106 5.05 -12.25 8.03
CA ASP A 106 3.82 -12.60 8.73
C ASP A 106 3.02 -11.37 9.23
N GLY A 107 3.58 -10.17 9.05
CA GLY A 107 3.02 -8.91 9.51
C GLY A 107 2.99 -8.73 11.03
N LEU A 108 3.69 -9.53 11.84
CA LEU A 108 3.62 -9.43 13.31
C LEU A 108 4.55 -8.36 13.90
N ASN A 109 5.57 -7.95 13.15
CA ASN A 109 6.59 -7.02 13.61
C ASN A 109 6.83 -5.92 12.58
N MET A 110 7.04 -4.71 13.09
CA MET A 110 7.51 -3.59 12.29
C MET A 110 8.59 -2.81 13.03
N ARG A 111 9.58 -2.31 12.30
CA ARG A 111 10.56 -1.34 12.79
C ARG A 111 10.57 -0.16 11.83
N TYR A 112 10.71 1.03 12.39
CA TYR A 112 10.76 2.26 11.61
C TYR A 112 11.74 3.25 12.24
N VAL A 113 12.54 3.88 11.39
CA VAL A 113 13.45 4.96 11.76
C VAL A 113 13.31 6.07 10.74
N GLU A 114 13.20 7.30 11.20
CA GLU A 114 13.18 8.49 10.35
C GLU A 114 14.11 9.56 10.90
N HIS A 115 14.76 10.25 9.97
CA HIS A 115 15.57 11.43 10.19
C HIS A 115 15.02 12.55 9.32
N GLU A 116 14.69 13.68 9.94
CA GLU A 116 14.38 14.91 9.22
C GLU A 116 15.58 15.84 9.21
N PHE A 117 15.82 16.51 8.08
CA PHE A 117 16.80 17.56 7.95
C PHE A 117 16.14 18.80 7.38
N ILE A 118 16.38 19.94 8.03
CA ILE A 118 15.84 21.24 7.63
C ILE A 118 17.01 22.14 7.27
N ASP A 119 17.06 22.61 6.03
CA ASP A 119 18.17 23.44 5.51
C ASP A 119 19.54 22.78 5.81
N ASN A 120 19.62 21.46 5.59
CA ASN A 120 20.74 20.57 5.90
C ASN A 120 21.12 20.44 7.39
N ARG A 121 20.30 20.97 8.31
CA ARG A 121 20.50 20.81 9.76
C ARG A 121 19.68 19.63 10.26
N PRO A 122 20.26 18.72 11.05
CA PRO A 122 19.52 17.59 11.59
C PRO A 122 18.40 18.09 12.51
N GLY A 123 17.19 17.60 12.28
CA GLY A 123 16.01 17.79 13.10
C GLY A 123 15.77 16.59 14.01
N ASP A 124 14.49 16.30 14.23
CA ASP A 124 14.05 15.19 15.07
C ASP A 124 14.40 13.83 14.45
N VAL A 125 14.53 12.84 15.33
CA VAL A 125 14.66 11.43 14.95
C VAL A 125 13.49 10.66 15.53
N THR A 126 12.73 9.99 14.68
CA THR A 126 11.65 9.09 15.09
C THR A 126 12.18 7.66 15.09
N ARG A 127 11.90 6.90 16.15
CA ARG A 127 12.20 5.46 16.19
C ARG A 127 11.05 4.69 16.79
N VAL A 128 10.52 3.77 16.03
CA VAL A 128 9.35 2.97 16.37
C VAL A 128 9.68 1.49 16.23
N SER A 129 9.17 0.68 17.14
CA SER A 129 9.05 -0.77 16.94
C SER A 129 7.66 -1.24 17.35
N VAL A 130 7.05 -2.09 16.54
CA VAL A 130 5.73 -2.66 16.79
C VAL A 130 5.84 -4.17 16.88
N THR A 131 5.13 -4.75 17.85
CA THR A 131 5.04 -6.21 18.04
C THR A 131 3.61 -6.60 18.39
N ARG A 132 3.09 -7.68 17.80
CA ARG A 132 1.80 -8.30 18.16
C ARG A 132 1.90 -9.83 18.09
N HIS A 133 0.99 -10.52 18.77
CA HIS A 133 0.96 -11.98 18.76
C HIS A 133 0.31 -12.55 17.49
N LYS A 134 -0.78 -11.92 17.04
CA LYS A 134 -1.52 -12.26 15.81
C LYS A 134 -2.08 -10.99 15.17
N ILE A 135 -2.42 -11.05 13.88
CA ILE A 135 -2.95 -9.91 13.13
C ILE A 135 -4.27 -9.39 13.73
N ASP A 136 -5.13 -10.29 14.22
CA ASP A 136 -6.45 -10.02 14.80
C ASP A 136 -6.40 -9.66 16.30
N THR A 137 -5.22 -9.43 16.85
CA THR A 137 -5.03 -9.03 18.26
C THR A 137 -4.44 -7.63 18.36
N GLU A 138 -4.66 -6.95 19.50
CA GLU A 138 -3.97 -5.69 19.78
C GLU A 138 -2.44 -5.89 19.71
N GLY A 139 -1.75 -4.91 19.14
CA GLY A 139 -0.30 -4.81 19.16
C GLY A 139 0.21 -3.74 20.12
N VAL A 140 1.51 -3.72 20.32
CA VAL A 140 2.20 -2.69 21.12
C VAL A 140 3.13 -1.90 20.21
N ILE A 141 2.90 -0.59 20.11
CA ILE A 141 3.80 0.37 19.48
C ILE A 141 4.72 0.90 20.58
N LYS A 142 6.03 0.76 20.38
CA LYS A 142 7.07 1.32 21.25
C LYS A 142 7.76 2.46 20.52
N LEU A 143 7.44 3.69 20.88
CA LEU A 143 8.15 4.89 20.45
C LEU A 143 9.38 5.04 21.35
N LYS A 144 10.58 5.06 20.76
CA LYS A 144 11.85 5.19 21.49
C LYS A 144 12.43 6.60 21.43
N LYS A 145 12.10 7.35 20.38
CA LYS A 145 12.50 8.73 20.15
C LYS A 145 11.37 9.52 19.46
N PRO A 146 11.23 10.83 19.73
CA PRO A 146 12.07 11.63 20.63
C PRO A 146 11.79 11.39 22.12
N LYS A 147 10.59 10.92 22.47
CA LYS A 147 10.19 10.53 23.82
C LYS A 147 9.83 9.05 23.85
N SER A 148 10.19 8.38 24.95
CA SER A 148 9.81 6.98 25.13
C SER A 148 8.33 6.89 25.50
N GLU A 149 7.56 6.15 24.72
CA GLU A 149 6.13 5.97 24.92
C GLU A 149 5.68 4.60 24.41
N MET A 150 4.62 4.06 25.01
CA MET A 150 3.99 2.82 24.58
C MET A 150 2.52 3.10 24.26
N LEU A 151 2.11 2.71 23.07
CA LEU A 151 0.76 2.90 22.57
C LEU A 151 0.19 1.55 22.14
N LYS A 152 -1.14 1.46 22.18
CA LYS A 152 -1.85 0.30 21.65
C LYS A 152 -2.05 0.45 20.15
N MET A 153 -1.73 -0.60 19.41
CA MET A 153 -2.16 -0.73 18.02
C MET A 153 -3.44 -1.57 17.97
N PRO A 154 -4.53 -1.07 17.36
CA PRO A 154 -5.77 -1.81 17.21
C PRO A 154 -5.57 -3.16 16.52
N ALA A 155 -6.40 -4.13 16.90
CA ALA A 155 -6.51 -5.40 16.20
C ALA A 155 -6.83 -5.17 14.70
N GLY A 156 -6.18 -5.93 13.83
CA GLY A 156 -6.38 -5.86 12.38
C GLY A 156 -5.66 -4.69 11.68
N ALA A 157 -4.95 -3.81 12.40
CA ALA A 157 -4.15 -2.77 11.76
C ALA A 157 -3.07 -3.37 10.85
N LEU A 158 -2.90 -2.81 9.66
CA LEU A 158 -1.93 -3.25 8.67
C LEU A 158 -0.70 -2.33 8.67
N PHE A 159 0.46 -2.92 8.44
CA PHE A 159 1.66 -2.17 8.10
C PHE A 159 1.67 -1.82 6.61
N PRO A 160 2.46 -0.84 6.15
CA PRO A 160 2.41 -0.34 4.77
C PRO A 160 2.52 -1.39 3.66
N VAL A 161 3.52 -2.29 3.71
CA VAL A 161 3.70 -3.32 2.69
C VAL A 161 2.58 -4.36 2.77
N ALA A 162 2.16 -4.75 3.98
CA ALA A 162 1.01 -5.63 4.17
C ALA A 162 -0.31 -5.03 3.60
N HIS A 163 -0.50 -3.72 3.76
CA HIS A 163 -1.63 -2.99 3.18
C HIS A 163 -1.53 -2.95 1.65
N GLN A 164 -0.37 -2.68 1.08
CA GLN A 164 -0.16 -2.72 -0.37
C GLN A 164 -0.45 -4.11 -0.96
N ILE A 165 0.01 -5.18 -0.31
CA ILE A 165 -0.29 -6.57 -0.70
C ILE A 165 -1.80 -6.82 -0.71
N ARG A 166 -2.51 -6.35 0.32
CA ARG A 166 -3.97 -6.46 0.39
C ARG A 166 -4.64 -5.75 -0.79
N LEU A 167 -4.28 -4.51 -1.06
CA LEU A 167 -4.87 -3.72 -2.14
C LEU A 167 -4.63 -4.35 -3.52
N ILE A 168 -3.44 -4.89 -3.78
CA ILE A 168 -3.15 -5.61 -5.04
C ILE A 168 -4.02 -6.86 -5.17
N ARG A 169 -4.17 -7.63 -4.10
CA ARG A 169 -5.05 -8.82 -4.09
C ARG A 169 -6.50 -8.42 -4.38
N GLU A 170 -7.03 -7.44 -3.66
CA GLU A 170 -8.39 -6.94 -3.86
C GLU A 170 -8.61 -6.42 -5.30
N ALA A 171 -7.66 -5.65 -5.84
CA ALA A 171 -7.71 -5.19 -7.22
C ALA A 171 -7.73 -6.34 -8.23
N SER A 172 -6.97 -7.40 -7.97
CA SER A 172 -6.92 -8.60 -8.82
C SER A 172 -8.22 -9.41 -8.79
N GLU A 173 -8.95 -9.34 -7.67
CA GLU A 173 -10.26 -9.97 -7.46
C GLU A 173 -11.42 -9.09 -7.96
N GLY A 174 -11.14 -7.91 -8.52
CA GLY A 174 -12.16 -6.98 -9.02
C GLY A 174 -12.86 -6.17 -7.92
N ILE A 175 -12.29 -6.13 -6.72
CA ILE A 175 -12.76 -5.28 -5.62
C ILE A 175 -12.30 -3.85 -5.89
N HIS A 176 -13.22 -2.89 -5.77
CA HIS A 176 -13.00 -1.49 -6.14
C HIS A 176 -12.94 -0.52 -4.93
N ARG A 177 -13.16 -1.02 -3.71
CA ARG A 177 -13.13 -0.21 -2.50
C ARG A 177 -12.60 -1.03 -1.32
N ASP A 178 -11.70 -0.44 -0.55
CA ASP A 178 -11.19 -0.99 0.71
C ASP A 178 -11.40 -0.01 1.86
N LYS A 179 -11.47 -0.56 3.06
CA LYS A 179 -11.36 0.17 4.31
C LYS A 179 -10.44 -0.63 5.23
N SER A 180 -9.27 -0.05 5.52
CA SER A 180 -8.25 -0.65 6.37
C SER A 180 -7.87 0.29 7.51
N ILE A 181 -7.39 -0.27 8.62
CA ILE A 181 -6.66 0.48 9.63
C ILE A 181 -5.18 0.30 9.29
N VAL A 182 -4.41 1.39 9.24
CA VAL A 182 -3.01 1.39 8.83
C VAL A 182 -2.18 2.11 9.88
N TYR A 183 -1.03 1.54 10.21
CA TYR A 183 0.00 2.20 11.00
C TYR A 183 1.32 2.14 10.24
N ASP A 184 1.84 3.29 9.83
CA ASP A 184 3.05 3.41 9.00
C ASP A 184 4.30 3.86 9.78
N GLY A 185 4.12 4.30 11.02
CA GLY A 185 5.19 4.74 11.92
C GLY A 185 5.78 6.12 11.60
N SER A 186 5.34 6.77 10.52
CA SER A 186 5.83 8.10 10.11
C SER A 186 5.38 9.20 11.07
N ASP A 187 4.13 9.13 11.50
CA ASP A 187 3.53 10.10 12.40
C ASP A 187 3.33 9.50 13.79
N ARG A 188 4.43 9.04 14.39
CA ARG A 188 4.58 8.58 15.79
C ARG A 188 3.41 7.76 16.35
N ASP A 189 2.36 8.42 16.84
CA ASP A 189 1.19 7.85 17.51
C ASP A 189 -0.05 7.73 16.62
N ASN A 190 -0.05 8.36 15.46
CA ASN A 190 -1.18 8.34 14.55
C ASN A 190 -1.31 6.98 13.85
N ILE A 191 -2.43 6.34 14.16
CA ILE A 191 -2.98 5.23 13.41
C ILE A 191 -4.03 5.82 12.49
N TYR A 192 -4.06 5.39 11.23
CA TYR A 192 -5.01 5.92 10.26
C TYR A 192 -6.08 4.91 9.92
N GLN A 193 -7.32 5.38 9.74
CA GLN A 193 -8.28 4.69 8.91
C GLN A 193 -8.03 5.12 7.44
N ALA A 194 -7.64 4.16 6.61
CA ALA A 194 -7.45 4.35 5.18
C ALA A 194 -8.72 3.94 4.42
N ILE A 195 -9.25 4.86 3.62
CA ILE A 195 -10.33 4.57 2.66
C ILE A 195 -9.72 4.58 1.26
N THR A 196 -9.79 3.44 0.58
CA THR A 196 -9.16 3.27 -0.73
C THR A 196 -10.21 3.05 -1.81
N PHE A 197 -10.03 3.74 -2.93
CA PHE A 197 -10.75 3.48 -4.18
C PHE A 197 -9.78 2.94 -5.22
N ILE A 198 -10.17 1.83 -5.85
CA ILE A 198 -9.38 1.14 -6.87
C ILE A 198 -10.09 1.28 -8.20
N GLY A 199 -9.43 1.91 -9.16
CA GLY A 199 -9.94 2.17 -10.51
C GLY A 199 -10.02 0.91 -11.38
N LYS A 200 -10.32 1.11 -12.66
CA LYS A 200 -10.37 0.00 -13.63
C LYS A 200 -8.96 -0.54 -13.89
N LYS A 201 -8.89 -1.83 -14.24
CA LYS A 201 -7.66 -2.50 -14.67
C LYS A 201 -7.14 -1.88 -15.97
N HIS A 202 -5.84 -1.55 -16.02
CA HIS A 202 -5.12 -1.15 -17.22
C HIS A 202 -4.00 -2.14 -17.52
N GLN A 203 -3.82 -2.50 -18.79
CA GLN A 203 -2.76 -3.41 -19.27
C GLN A 203 -1.91 -2.80 -20.39
N LYS A 204 -2.28 -1.61 -20.87
CA LYS A 204 -1.56 -0.89 -21.90
C LYS A 204 -0.54 0.04 -21.25
N LEU A 205 0.53 0.36 -21.98
CA LEU A 205 1.42 1.47 -21.61
C LEU A 205 0.57 2.71 -21.38
N ARG A 206 0.79 3.38 -20.24
CA ARG A 206 0.10 4.63 -19.95
C ARG A 206 0.40 5.66 -21.06
N PRO A 207 -0.63 6.31 -21.63
CA PRO A 207 -0.42 7.41 -22.58
C PRO A 207 0.41 8.52 -21.92
N GLY A 208 1.49 8.97 -22.59
CA GLY A 208 2.38 9.99 -22.05
C GLY A 208 3.34 9.51 -20.95
N GLY A 209 3.54 8.20 -20.80
CA GLY A 209 4.63 7.66 -20.00
C GLY A 209 5.97 8.20 -20.52
N HIS A 210 6.62 9.06 -19.74
CA HIS A 210 7.89 9.67 -20.10
C HIS A 210 8.95 8.58 -20.31
N ALA A 211 10.08 8.91 -20.94
CA ALA A 211 11.23 8.00 -20.97
C ALA A 211 11.67 7.69 -19.53
N ILE A 212 11.35 6.49 -19.05
CA ILE A 212 11.78 6.00 -17.73
C ILE A 212 13.18 5.40 -17.88
N ALA A 213 14.14 5.97 -17.16
CA ALA A 213 15.51 5.50 -17.11
C ALA A 213 15.67 4.28 -16.18
N GLY A 214 16.88 3.70 -16.15
CA GLY A 214 17.25 2.60 -15.25
C GLY A 214 17.34 1.25 -15.96
N ASN A 215 17.50 0.17 -15.20
CA ASN A 215 17.54 -1.20 -15.73
C ASN A 215 16.21 -1.97 -15.50
N GLY A 216 15.23 -1.34 -14.85
CA GLY A 216 13.99 -1.96 -14.40
C GLY A 216 12.77 -1.66 -15.28
N GLN A 217 12.91 -1.12 -16.50
CA GLN A 217 11.74 -0.64 -17.26
C GLN A 217 10.69 -1.72 -17.51
N LYS A 218 11.11 -2.99 -17.59
CA LYS A 218 10.20 -4.14 -17.71
C LYS A 218 9.22 -4.28 -16.54
N LEU A 219 9.50 -3.68 -15.38
CA LEU A 219 8.64 -3.70 -14.20
C LEU A 219 7.40 -2.81 -14.35
N VAL A 220 7.37 -1.91 -15.33
CA VAL A 220 6.24 -0.99 -15.56
C VAL A 220 5.71 -1.05 -17.00
N ARG A 221 6.51 -1.55 -17.95
CA ARG A 221 6.09 -1.67 -19.36
C ARG A 221 5.25 -2.93 -19.55
N LYS A 222 4.00 -2.76 -20.01
CA LYS A 222 3.03 -3.86 -20.26
C LYS A 222 2.73 -4.70 -19.00
N VAL A 223 2.90 -4.11 -17.83
CA VAL A 223 2.50 -4.71 -16.55
C VAL A 223 1.11 -4.20 -16.21
N THR A 224 0.27 -5.05 -15.63
CA THR A 224 -1.06 -4.63 -15.19
C THR A 224 -0.92 -3.59 -14.07
N TYR A 225 -1.74 -2.55 -14.13
CA TYR A 225 -1.88 -1.60 -13.03
C TYR A 225 -3.33 -1.13 -12.84
N TRP A 226 -3.59 -0.56 -11.68
CA TRP A 226 -4.84 0.09 -11.32
C TRP A 226 -4.55 1.48 -10.77
N PRO A 227 -5.23 2.54 -11.24
CA PRO A 227 -5.23 3.83 -10.57
C PRO A 227 -5.86 3.66 -9.19
N VAL A 228 -5.15 4.06 -8.14
CA VAL A 228 -5.59 3.96 -6.75
C VAL A 228 -5.62 5.35 -6.13
N SER A 229 -6.60 5.60 -5.28
CA SER A 229 -6.63 6.77 -4.39
C SER A 229 -6.89 6.31 -2.97
N ILE A 230 -6.08 6.76 -2.02
CA ILE A 230 -6.16 6.44 -0.60
C ILE A 230 -6.33 7.75 0.16
N SER A 231 -7.34 7.80 1.03
CA SER A 231 -7.56 8.91 1.95
C SER A 231 -7.31 8.45 3.38
N TYR A 232 -6.49 9.19 4.12
CA TYR A 232 -6.09 8.85 5.48
C TYR A 232 -6.81 9.74 6.50
N TYR A 233 -7.40 9.11 7.51
CA TYR A 233 -8.11 9.78 8.61
C TYR A 233 -7.47 9.34 9.93
N PRO A 234 -6.99 10.25 10.79
CA PRO A 234 -6.46 9.88 12.10
C PRO A 234 -7.49 9.08 12.92
N ALA A 235 -7.02 8.07 13.65
CA ALA A 235 -7.87 7.24 14.51
C ALA A 235 -8.47 8.09 15.64
N GLY A 236 -9.77 7.92 15.89
CA GLY A 236 -10.52 8.75 16.83
C GLY A 236 -11.36 9.83 16.15
N GLU A 237 -11.09 10.14 14.87
CA GLU A 237 -11.99 10.92 14.03
C GLU A 237 -12.97 9.98 13.28
N ILE A 238 -14.23 10.39 13.18
CA ILE A 238 -15.22 9.63 12.41
C ILE A 238 -14.96 9.88 10.93
N ALA A 239 -14.38 8.90 10.24
CA ALA A 239 -14.13 9.00 8.81
C ALA A 239 -15.43 9.29 8.04
N GLY A 240 -15.42 10.38 7.27
CA GLY A 240 -16.59 10.88 6.55
C GLY A 240 -17.28 12.09 7.20
N GLU A 241 -16.96 12.42 8.45
CA GLU A 241 -17.46 13.63 9.13
C GLU A 241 -16.51 14.84 9.01
N GLY A 242 -15.29 14.63 8.50
CA GLY A 242 -14.30 15.66 8.20
C GLY A 242 -13.47 15.36 6.95
N PRO A 243 -12.68 16.32 6.44
CA PRO A 243 -11.72 16.04 5.38
C PRO A 243 -10.61 15.10 5.86
N PRO A 244 -10.03 14.24 5.00
CA PRO A 244 -8.88 13.44 5.38
C PRO A 244 -7.67 14.34 5.69
N SER A 245 -6.76 13.86 6.53
CA SER A 245 -5.51 14.57 6.85
C SER A 245 -4.61 14.70 5.63
N HIS A 246 -4.56 13.64 4.82
CA HIS A 246 -3.89 13.64 3.52
C HIS A 246 -4.47 12.56 2.60
N GLN A 247 -4.21 12.70 1.32
CA GLN A 247 -4.59 11.74 0.29
C GLN A 247 -3.40 11.43 -0.62
N VAL A 248 -3.34 10.19 -1.07
CA VAL A 248 -2.34 9.73 -2.04
C VAL A 248 -3.06 9.07 -3.19
N SER A 249 -2.74 9.45 -4.42
CA SER A 249 -3.20 8.73 -5.61
C SER A 249 -2.02 8.33 -6.49
N PHE A 250 -2.07 7.13 -7.07
CA PHE A 250 -0.96 6.59 -7.85
C PHE A 250 -1.42 5.45 -8.76
N ASP A 251 -0.61 5.15 -9.78
CA ASP A 251 -0.75 3.93 -10.58
C ASP A 251 -0.14 2.74 -9.80
N MET A 252 -0.97 1.84 -9.25
CA MET A 252 -0.53 0.66 -8.52
C MET A 252 -0.32 -0.52 -9.47
N TYR A 253 0.93 -0.93 -9.69
CA TYR A 253 1.25 -2.09 -10.52
C TYR A 253 1.10 -3.40 -9.72
N GLU A 254 0.72 -4.49 -10.42
CA GLU A 254 0.50 -5.81 -9.81
C GLU A 254 1.73 -6.42 -9.13
N ASN A 255 2.91 -5.89 -9.43
CA ASN A 255 4.19 -6.30 -8.85
C ASN A 255 4.67 -5.41 -7.69
N GLY A 256 3.84 -4.50 -7.20
CA GLY A 256 4.17 -3.61 -6.08
C GLY A 256 4.90 -2.32 -6.45
N VAL A 257 5.18 -2.06 -7.74
CA VAL A 257 5.69 -0.75 -8.16
C VAL A 257 4.58 0.29 -8.08
N ALA A 258 4.88 1.47 -7.55
CA ALA A 258 4.04 2.66 -7.69
C ALA A 258 4.50 3.48 -8.91
N GLY A 259 3.57 3.86 -9.77
CA GLY A 259 3.83 4.73 -10.91
C GLY A 259 3.79 6.21 -10.53
N ASP A 260 3.40 7.04 -11.50
CA ASP A 260 3.13 8.46 -11.23
C ASP A 260 2.12 8.61 -10.09
N LEU A 261 2.30 9.66 -9.30
CA LEU A 261 1.56 9.85 -8.07
C LEU A 261 1.21 11.31 -7.81
N VAL A 262 0.25 11.52 -6.93
CA VAL A 262 -0.09 12.81 -6.34
C VAL A 262 -0.16 12.63 -4.82
N LEU A 263 0.54 13.50 -4.10
CA LEU A 263 0.48 13.64 -2.65
C LEU A 263 -0.32 14.91 -2.36
N ASP A 264 -1.49 14.77 -1.73
CA ASP A 264 -2.38 15.89 -1.40
C ASP A 264 -2.44 16.05 0.12
N TYR A 265 -1.93 17.19 0.60
CA TYR A 265 -1.88 17.54 2.03
C TYR A 265 -3.03 18.50 2.40
N GLY A 266 -4.07 18.60 1.56
CA GLY A 266 -5.24 19.47 1.73
C GLY A 266 -5.01 20.92 1.31
N ASP A 267 -3.92 21.53 1.80
CA ASP A 267 -3.56 22.93 1.49
C ASP A 267 -2.69 23.08 0.26
N PHE A 268 -1.94 22.04 -0.09
CA PHE A 268 -1.18 21.96 -1.31
C PHE A 268 -1.07 20.49 -1.74
N ALA A 269 -0.79 20.28 -3.02
CA ALA A 269 -0.56 18.96 -3.57
C ALA A 269 0.69 18.95 -4.44
N LEU A 270 1.44 17.85 -4.38
CA LEU A 270 2.61 17.59 -5.21
C LEU A 270 2.28 16.52 -6.24
N LYS A 271 2.73 16.72 -7.48
CA LYS A 271 2.70 15.68 -8.52
C LYS A 271 4.08 15.05 -8.61
N GLY A 272 4.15 13.74 -8.42
CA GLY A 272 5.33 12.93 -8.65
C GLY A 272 5.27 12.21 -9.99
N SER A 273 6.30 12.38 -10.81
CA SER A 273 6.44 11.63 -12.07
C SER A 273 7.55 10.61 -11.94
N LEU A 274 7.29 9.34 -12.24
CA LEU A 274 8.31 8.29 -12.21
C LEU A 274 9.34 8.55 -13.32
N LYS A 275 10.60 8.77 -12.94
CA LYS A 275 11.70 9.09 -13.88
C LYS A 275 12.70 7.95 -14.04
N ARG A 276 12.90 7.14 -13.01
CA ARG A 276 13.82 6.00 -13.06
C ARG A 276 13.26 4.84 -12.25
N ILE A 277 13.45 3.64 -12.78
CA ILE A 277 13.17 2.39 -12.08
C ILE A 277 14.36 1.46 -12.27
N ASP A 278 14.93 1.00 -11.16
CA ASP A 278 15.96 -0.04 -11.15
C ASP A 278 15.38 -1.31 -10.53
N ALA A 279 15.65 -2.46 -11.15
CA ALA A 279 15.42 -3.76 -10.52
C ALA A 279 16.55 -4.02 -9.53
N LEU A 280 16.20 -4.42 -8.30
CA LEU A 280 17.17 -4.78 -7.26
C LEU A 280 17.26 -6.30 -7.13
N SER A 281 18.45 -6.79 -6.78
CA SER A 281 18.67 -8.19 -6.42
C SER A 281 18.07 -8.45 -5.04
N GLY A 282 17.01 -9.24 -4.94
CA GLY A 282 16.35 -9.49 -3.65
C GLY A 282 14.98 -10.18 -3.72
N SER A 283 14.34 -10.24 -4.89
CA SER A 283 13.06 -10.93 -5.10
C SER A 283 13.24 -12.45 -5.21
N GLY A 284 14.00 -13.06 -4.30
CA GLY A 284 14.10 -14.50 -4.19
C GLY A 284 12.77 -15.09 -3.73
N ASP A 285 12.35 -16.18 -4.37
CA ASP A 285 11.30 -17.00 -3.77
C ASP A 285 11.82 -17.51 -2.41
N CYS A 286 10.93 -17.68 -1.44
CA CYS A 286 11.27 -18.26 -0.15
C CYS A 286 12.07 -19.56 -0.35
N ASN A 287 13.37 -19.54 -0.03
CA ASN A 287 14.16 -20.76 -0.02
C ASN A 287 13.56 -21.67 1.07
N LYS A 288 12.99 -22.79 0.63
CA LYS A 288 12.53 -23.86 1.52
C LYS A 288 13.73 -24.62 2.09
#